data_AF-A0A929M6Z9-F1
#
_entry.id   AF-A0A929M6Z9-F1
#
_cell.length_a   1.000
_cell.length_b   1.000
_cell.length_c   1.000
_cell.angle_alpha   90.00
_cell.angle_beta   90.00
_cell.angle_gamma   90.00
#
_symmetry.space_group_name_H-M   'P 1'
#
loop_
_entity.id
_entity.type
_entity.pdbx_description
1 polymer ?
#
loop_
_entity_poly.entity_id
_entity_poly.type
_entity_poly.pdbx_seq_one_letter_code
_entity_poly.pdbx_strand_id
1 'polypeptide(L)'
;VYLSDHGEALFEIDGIRGHGMINRFVLEIPLIFIGTDKFKAKYPQIWQKLEVAKDYKFMSDDIIHTFADIVGTKPLEYNASRSLISGEFNASRKRLVNGTDYENIKNVKPQW
;
A
#
# COMPACT_ATOMS: atom_id res chain seq x y z
N VAL A 1 -8.18 -8.34 -5.77
CA VAL A 1 -7.45 -7.30 -5.01
C VAL A 1 -8.27 -6.03 -5.13
N TYR A 2 -8.46 -5.33 -4.02
CA TYR A 2 -9.05 -3.99 -4.01
C TYR A 2 -8.00 -3.00 -3.50
N LEU A 3 -7.85 -1.88 -4.20
CA LEU A 3 -6.94 -0.81 -3.87
C LEU A 3 -7.65 0.49 -4.26
N SER A 4 -7.82 1.41 -3.32
CA SER A 4 -8.28 2.76 -3.67
C SER A 4 -7.16 3.50 -4.41
N ASP A 5 -7.50 4.38 -5.34
CA ASP A 5 -6.54 5.27 -5.99
C ASP A 5 -6.11 6.40 -5.05
N HIS A 6 -7.06 6.94 -4.28
CA HIS A 6 -6.83 7.91 -3.21
C HIS A 6 -7.87 7.80 -2.08
N GLY A 7 -7.65 8.53 -0.99
CA GLY A 7 -8.62 8.78 0.07
C GLY A 7 -9.38 10.09 -0.15
N GLU A 8 -10.07 10.57 0.88
CA GLU A 8 -10.90 11.78 0.82
C GLU A 8 -10.83 12.51 2.16
N ALA A 9 -10.69 13.85 2.14
CA ALA A 9 -10.87 14.66 3.34
C ALA A 9 -12.36 14.98 3.52
N LEU A 10 -12.86 14.78 4.72
CA LEU A 10 -14.22 15.02 5.18
C LEU A 10 -14.22 15.99 6.37
N PHE A 11 -13.69 17.20 6.15
CA PHE A 11 -13.66 18.30 7.11
C PHE A 11 -12.72 18.12 8.31
N GLU A 12 -11.81 17.14 8.28
CA GLU A 12 -10.86 16.95 9.39
C GLU A 12 -9.87 18.12 9.51
N ILE A 13 -9.58 18.82 8.41
CA ILE A 13 -8.58 19.89 8.36
C ILE A 13 -9.19 21.09 7.65
N ASP A 14 -9.16 22.25 8.32
CA ASP A 14 -9.51 23.56 7.79
C ASP A 14 -10.91 23.63 7.14
N GLY A 15 -11.84 22.78 7.59
CA GLY A 15 -13.19 22.69 7.05
C GLY A 15 -13.24 22.25 5.58
N ILE A 16 -12.21 21.57 5.08
CA ILE A 16 -12.12 21.19 3.67
C ILE A 16 -12.75 19.82 3.42
N ARG A 17 -13.55 19.74 2.35
CA ARG A 17 -14.06 18.49 1.79
C ARG A 17 -13.53 18.30 0.38
N GLY A 18 -12.93 17.14 0.11
CA GLY A 18 -12.40 16.84 -1.21
C GLY A 18 -11.12 16.02 -1.19
N HIS A 19 -10.61 15.76 -2.38
CA HIS A 19 -9.24 15.34 -2.66
C HIS A 19 -8.48 16.46 -3.38
N GLY A 20 -7.14 16.38 -3.45
CA GLY A 20 -6.28 17.37 -4.12
C GLY A 20 -5.35 18.18 -3.20
N MET A 21 -5.48 17.99 -1.88
CA MET A 21 -4.54 18.50 -0.89
C MET A 21 -3.76 17.35 -0.28
N ILE A 22 -2.50 17.61 0.04
CA ILE A 22 -1.63 16.62 0.66
C ILE A 22 -1.90 16.58 2.16
N ASN A 23 -2.63 15.56 2.60
CA ASN A 23 -2.81 15.23 4.01
C ASN A 23 -3.03 13.72 4.15
N ARG A 24 -2.99 13.21 5.39
CA ARG A 24 -3.14 11.77 5.65
C ARG A 24 -4.48 11.17 5.19
N PHE A 25 -5.57 11.93 5.25
CA PHE A 25 -6.92 11.43 4.91
C PHE A 25 -7.10 11.20 3.40
N VAL A 26 -6.34 11.93 2.58
CA VAL A 26 -6.29 11.74 1.12
C VAL A 26 -5.24 10.68 0.71
N LEU A 27 -4.22 10.44 1.53
CA LEU A 27 -3.10 9.55 1.20
C LEU A 27 -3.22 8.14 1.77
N GLU A 28 -3.85 7.97 2.93
CA GLU A 28 -4.07 6.65 3.54
C GLU A 28 -5.24 5.97 2.84
N ILE A 29 -4.94 4.87 2.16
CA ILE A 29 -5.88 4.14 1.31
C ILE A 29 -6.00 2.67 1.75
N PRO A 30 -7.18 2.06 1.58
CA PRO A 30 -7.33 0.63 1.78
C PRO A 30 -6.66 -0.17 0.66
N LEU A 31 -5.92 -1.22 1.06
CA LEU A 31 -5.45 -2.30 0.20
C LEU A 31 -5.94 -3.63 0.77
N ILE A 32 -6.72 -4.38 -0.01
CA ILE A 32 -7.36 -5.62 0.42
C ILE A 32 -7.04 -6.75 -0.57
N PHE A 33 -6.42 -7.81 -0.06
CA PHE A 33 -6.29 -9.08 -0.78
C PHE A 33 -7.42 -10.03 -0.38
N ILE A 34 -8.12 -10.55 -1.39
CA ILE A 34 -9.21 -11.52 -1.20
C ILE A 34 -8.80 -12.77 -1.96
N GLY A 35 -8.74 -13.91 -1.26
CA GLY A 35 -8.40 -15.21 -1.84
C GLY A 35 -9.56 -16.20 -1.64
N THR A 36 -9.86 -16.98 -2.67
CA THR A 36 -10.79 -18.13 -2.55
C THR A 36 -10.14 -19.26 -1.78
N ASP A 37 -10.93 -20.16 -1.21
CA ASP A 37 -10.40 -21.34 -0.50
C ASP A 37 -9.50 -22.20 -1.40
N LYS A 38 -9.88 -22.34 -2.69
CA LYS A 38 -9.07 -23.03 -3.70
C LYS A 38 -7.70 -22.36 -3.89
N PHE A 39 -7.65 -21.03 -3.95
CA PHE A 39 -6.39 -20.30 -4.07
C PHE A 39 -5.50 -20.49 -2.84
N LYS A 40 -6.08 -20.34 -1.65
CA LYS A 40 -5.35 -20.50 -0.37
C LYS A 40 -4.81 -21.93 -0.20
N ALA A 41 -5.59 -22.94 -0.56
CA ALA A 41 -5.16 -24.33 -0.51
C ALA A 41 -4.06 -24.66 -1.53
N LYS A 42 -4.14 -24.08 -2.74
CA LYS A 42 -3.15 -24.34 -3.81
C LYS A 42 -1.85 -23.55 -3.62
N TYR A 43 -1.92 -22.33 -3.09
CA TYR A 43 -0.78 -21.43 -2.90
C TYR A 43 -0.65 -20.94 -1.46
N PRO A 44 -0.53 -21.85 -0.47
CA PRO A 44 -0.53 -21.49 0.94
C PRO A 44 0.64 -20.58 1.32
N GLN A 45 1.81 -20.76 0.69
CA GLN A 45 2.99 -19.92 0.94
C GLN A 45 2.80 -18.48 0.47
N ILE A 46 2.13 -18.25 -0.66
CA ILE A 46 1.82 -16.90 -1.15
C ILE A 46 0.85 -16.24 -0.17
N TRP A 47 -0.20 -16.96 0.23
CA TRP A 47 -1.20 -16.43 1.16
C TRP A 47 -0.59 -16.09 2.53
N GLN A 48 0.22 -16.97 3.10
CA GLN A 48 0.90 -16.72 4.38
C GLN A 48 1.81 -15.49 4.32
N LYS A 49 2.54 -15.28 3.22
CA LYS A 49 3.37 -14.08 3.03
C LYS A 49 2.53 -12.81 2.99
N LEU A 50 1.35 -12.83 2.34
CA LEU A 50 0.42 -11.71 2.35
C LEU A 50 -0.13 -11.43 3.75
N GLU A 51 -0.44 -12.47 4.54
CA GLU A 51 -0.90 -12.32 5.92
C GLU A 51 0.15 -11.66 6.82
N VAL A 52 1.42 -12.06 6.69
CA VAL A 52 2.53 -11.44 7.43
C VAL A 52 2.74 -9.99 7.02
N ALA A 53 2.59 -9.68 5.72
CA ALA A 53 2.81 -8.35 5.18
C ALA A 53 1.72 -7.32 5.51
N LYS A 54 0.61 -7.73 6.16
CA LYS A 54 -0.57 -6.88 6.40
C LYS A 54 -0.26 -5.57 7.14
N ASP A 55 0.74 -5.57 8.01
CA ASP A 55 1.10 -4.41 8.84
C ASP A 55 2.29 -3.62 8.26
N TYR A 56 2.77 -4.00 7.07
CA TYR A 56 3.92 -3.35 6.44
C TYR A 56 3.54 -1.96 5.92
N LYS A 57 4.48 -1.03 6.06
CA LYS A 57 4.40 0.28 5.41
C LYS A 57 4.54 0.09 3.91
N PHE A 58 3.49 0.40 3.17
CA PHE A 58 3.43 0.17 1.73
C PHE A 58 2.97 1.40 0.96
N MET A 59 3.18 1.39 -0.35
CA MET A 59 2.72 2.42 -1.29
C MET A 59 2.13 1.77 -2.54
N SER A 60 1.14 2.41 -3.13
CA SER A 60 0.47 1.92 -4.34
C SER A 60 1.41 1.83 -5.55
N ASP A 61 2.48 2.64 -5.62
CA ASP A 61 3.49 2.58 -6.70
C ASP A 61 4.20 1.22 -6.77
N ASP A 62 4.28 0.50 -5.65
CA ASP A 62 5.01 -0.76 -5.54
C ASP A 62 4.13 -2.00 -5.78
N ILE A 63 2.80 -1.85 -5.93
CA ILE A 63 1.86 -2.99 -6.02
C ILE A 63 2.16 -3.93 -7.20
N ILE A 64 2.68 -3.37 -8.30
CA ILE A 64 3.01 -4.13 -9.51
C ILE A 64 4.10 -5.18 -9.24
N HIS A 65 5.05 -4.89 -8.34
CA HIS A 65 6.10 -5.84 -7.97
C HIS A 65 5.53 -6.99 -7.13
N THR A 66 4.56 -6.68 -6.25
CA THR A 66 3.85 -7.71 -5.48
C THR A 66 3.02 -8.61 -6.41
N PHE A 67 2.37 -8.05 -7.44
CA PHE A 67 1.63 -8.85 -8.43
C PHE A 67 2.54 -9.73 -9.27
N ALA A 68 3.73 -9.26 -9.66
CA ALA A 68 4.71 -10.07 -10.36
C ALA A 68 5.09 -11.35 -9.58
N ASP A 69 5.27 -11.25 -8.26
CA ASP A 69 5.50 -12.43 -7.41
C ASP A 69 4.26 -13.32 -7.27
N ILE A 70 3.06 -12.76 -7.11
CA ILE A 70 1.81 -13.55 -6.99
C ILE A 70 1.53 -14.34 -8.27
N VAL A 71 1.71 -13.71 -9.43
CA VAL A 71 1.51 -14.30 -10.75
C VAL A 71 2.66 -15.25 -11.12
N GLY A 72 3.83 -15.09 -10.50
CA GLY A 72 5.02 -15.87 -10.80
C GLY A 72 5.72 -15.47 -12.10
N THR A 73 5.51 -14.23 -12.57
CA THR A 73 6.14 -13.69 -13.78
C THR A 73 6.86 -12.39 -13.45
N LYS A 74 8.18 -12.38 -13.59
CA LYS A 74 9.04 -11.25 -13.22
C LYS A 74 9.54 -10.52 -14.47
N PRO A 75 8.94 -9.37 -14.84
CA PRO A 75 9.44 -8.55 -15.94
C PRO A 75 10.82 -7.95 -15.61
N LEU A 76 11.48 -7.35 -16.60
CA LEU A 76 12.82 -6.75 -16.44
C LEU A 76 12.83 -5.67 -15.34
N GLU A 77 11.74 -4.94 -15.21
CA GLU A 77 11.55 -3.86 -14.24
C GLU A 77 11.20 -4.37 -12.83
N TYR A 78 11.05 -5.68 -12.64
CA TYR A 78 10.77 -6.25 -11.32
C TYR A 78 11.86 -5.90 -10.31
N ASN A 79 11.44 -5.41 -9.14
CA ASN A 79 12.32 -5.10 -8.03
C ASN A 79 11.84 -5.83 -6.78
N ALA A 80 12.63 -6.81 -6.33
CA ALA A 80 12.29 -7.63 -5.16
C ALA A 80 12.11 -6.79 -3.89
N SER A 81 12.89 -5.73 -3.70
CA SER A 81 12.79 -4.87 -2.52
C SER A 81 11.46 -4.10 -2.41
N ARG A 82 10.65 -4.07 -3.47
CA ARG A 82 9.35 -3.39 -3.54
C ARG A 82 8.16 -4.34 -3.46
N SER A 83 8.36 -5.64 -3.61
CA SER A 83 7.30 -6.63 -3.46
C SER A 83 7.09 -7.00 -1.99
N LEU A 84 5.85 -6.96 -1.51
CA LEU A 84 5.49 -7.35 -0.13
C LEU A 84 5.85 -8.79 0.22
N ILE A 85 6.01 -9.67 -0.79
CA ILE A 85 6.11 -11.13 -0.59
C ILE A 85 7.43 -11.73 -1.11
N SER A 86 8.38 -10.89 -1.55
CA SER A 86 9.67 -11.36 -2.07
C SER A 86 10.59 -11.93 -0.98
N GLY A 87 10.39 -11.54 0.29
CA GLY A 87 11.33 -11.79 1.38
C GLY A 87 12.46 -10.76 1.48
N GLU A 88 12.64 -9.94 0.45
CA GLU A 88 13.62 -8.83 0.38
C GLU A 88 12.95 -7.46 0.56
N PHE A 89 11.66 -7.44 0.88
CA PHE A 89 10.86 -6.23 1.01
C PHE A 89 11.52 -5.19 1.93
N ASN A 90 11.76 -4.00 1.41
CA ASN A 90 12.34 -2.90 2.18
C ASN A 90 11.25 -2.08 2.87
N ALA A 91 10.86 -2.52 4.07
CA ALA A 91 9.88 -1.82 4.91
C ALA A 91 10.34 -0.42 5.38
N SER A 92 11.64 -0.11 5.23
CA SER A 92 12.23 1.19 5.59
C SER A 92 12.30 2.16 4.42
N ARG A 93 11.83 1.79 3.22
CA ARG A 93 11.78 2.70 2.06
C ARG A 93 10.93 3.93 2.41
N LYS A 94 11.49 5.12 2.15
CA LYS A 94 10.76 6.37 2.33
C LYS A 94 9.56 6.43 1.40
N ARG A 95 8.42 6.85 1.95
CA ARG A 95 7.17 6.99 1.21
C ARG A 95 7.01 8.43 0.76
N LEU A 96 7.40 8.75 -0.46
CA LEU A 96 7.52 10.14 -0.93
C LEU A 96 6.25 10.59 -1.64
N VAL A 97 5.72 11.75 -1.24
CA VAL A 97 4.62 12.47 -1.90
C VAL A 97 5.13 13.85 -2.31
N ASN A 98 5.21 14.12 -3.61
CA ASN A 98 5.80 15.35 -4.16
C ASN A 98 7.16 15.72 -3.53
N GLY A 99 8.02 14.71 -3.34
CA GLY A 99 9.36 14.87 -2.75
C GLY A 99 9.39 14.95 -1.22
N THR A 100 8.24 15.00 -0.54
CA THR A 100 8.14 15.03 0.93
C THR A 100 7.90 13.62 1.48
N ASP A 101 8.62 13.25 2.53
CA ASP A 101 8.41 11.97 3.24
C ASP A 101 7.06 11.98 3.97
N TYR A 102 6.24 10.93 3.75
CA TYR A 102 4.94 10.74 4.38
C TYR A 102 5.00 10.80 5.90
N GLU A 103 6.11 10.39 6.51
CA GLU A 103 6.28 10.46 7.96
C GLU A 103 6.19 11.90 8.51
N ASN A 104 6.46 12.91 7.68
CA ASN A 104 6.30 14.33 8.00
C ASN A 104 4.87 14.86 7.76
N ILE A 105 4.01 14.08 7.07
CA ILE A 105 2.63 14.45 6.71
C ILE A 105 1.62 13.76 7.63
N LYS A 106 1.88 12.52 8.06
CA LYS A 106 0.91 11.64 8.74
C LYS A 106 0.37 12.15 10.09
N ASN A 107 1.02 13.11 10.72
CA ASN A 107 0.72 13.55 12.09
C ASN A 107 -0.34 14.65 12.16
N VAL A 108 -0.97 15.01 11.04
CA VAL A 108 -2.10 15.94 11.05
C VAL A 108 -3.28 15.31 11.81
N LYS A 109 -3.79 16.04 12.80
CA LYS A 109 -4.95 15.64 13.62
C LYS A 109 -6.22 16.29 13.07
N PRO A 110 -7.38 15.64 13.23
CA PRO A 110 -8.66 16.29 12.99
C PRO A 110 -8.85 17.51 13.90
N GLN A 111 -9.51 18.56 13.41
CA GLN A 111 -9.79 19.82 14.12
C GLN A 111 -11.18 19.89 14.78
N TRP A 112 -11.96 18.80 14.75
CA TRP A 112 -13.28 18.71 15.38
C TRP A 112 -13.23 18.27 16.84
#